data_AF-A0A1H0NJJ6-F1
#
_entry.id   AF-A0A1H0NJJ6-F1
#
_cell.length_a   1.000
_cell.length_b   1.000
_cell.length_c   1.000
_cell.angle_alpha   90.00
_cell.angle_beta   90.00
_cell.angle_gamma   90.00
#
_symmetry.space_group_name_H-M   'P 1'
#
loop_
_entity.id
_entity.type
_entity.pdbx_description
1 polymer ?
#
loop_
_entity_poly.entity_id
_entity_poly.type
_entity_poly.pdbx_seq_one_letter_code
_entity_poly.pdbx_strand_id
1 'polypeptide(L)'
;MAINDEKITRLETAATAGDARAARELGRLLSLTVTDDPEADQTWPEERWLRAALKADPHDVEPLMLLAGRLAQQVSYWENGLEMNPDLVGECGEDEGTVERRRTEAQELYARIRAIGPGVDSEAGLDELAVLLGLSEKSPAEDTYSFYLLEDEVWSGAVVHAAVIVASDLDEIRWACDRWLALSDGGFGGPPTLLTYVDGSEVSSIDLSEHSTDGVVDWVTVAVPDLTGTRLPPGLPVPGRDLYYGFSARVE
;
A
#
# COMPACT_ATOMS: atom_id res chain seq x y z
N MET A 1 1.54 13.90 -13.49
CA MET A 1 1.54 13.28 -14.84
C MET A 1 0.57 12.12 -14.77
N ALA A 2 -0.49 12.13 -15.57
CA ALA A 2 -1.52 11.10 -15.53
C ALA A 2 -0.93 9.68 -15.66
N ILE A 3 -1.33 8.80 -14.75
CA ILE A 3 -1.00 7.37 -14.79
C ILE A 3 -2.10 6.69 -15.59
N ASN A 4 -1.73 5.98 -16.65
CA ASN A 4 -2.65 5.32 -17.58
C ASN A 4 -2.07 3.98 -18.06
N ASP A 5 -2.87 3.19 -18.76
CA ASP A 5 -2.48 1.86 -19.23
C ASP A 5 -1.22 1.88 -20.10
N GLU A 6 -1.06 2.88 -20.97
CA GLU A 6 0.15 3.05 -21.79
C GLU A 6 1.41 3.23 -20.93
N LYS A 7 1.33 4.04 -19.85
CA LYS A 7 2.42 4.20 -18.89
C LYS A 7 2.73 2.86 -18.23
N ILE A 8 1.72 2.11 -17.78
CA ILE A 8 1.90 0.80 -17.14
C ILE A 8 2.54 -0.19 -18.09
N THR A 9 2.03 -0.36 -19.32
CA THR A 9 2.59 -1.26 -20.33
C THR A 9 4.06 -0.93 -20.66
N ARG A 10 4.39 0.36 -20.77
CA ARG A 10 5.76 0.79 -21.03
C ARG A 10 6.70 0.49 -19.85
N LEU A 11 6.23 0.73 -18.62
CA LEU A 11 7.00 0.39 -17.42
C LEU A 11 7.24 -1.11 -17.33
N GLU A 12 6.21 -1.93 -17.58
CA GLU A 12 6.32 -3.39 -17.59
C GLU A 12 7.31 -3.87 -18.64
N THR A 13 7.19 -3.39 -19.88
CA THR A 13 8.12 -3.75 -20.96
C THR A 13 9.57 -3.44 -20.59
N ALA A 14 9.83 -2.25 -20.04
CA ALA A 14 11.17 -1.84 -19.64
C ALA A 14 11.68 -2.63 -18.42
N ALA A 15 10.83 -2.88 -17.43
CA ALA A 15 11.17 -3.68 -16.25
C ALA A 15 11.49 -5.13 -16.63
N THR A 16 10.72 -5.75 -17.53
CA THR A 16 11.00 -7.07 -18.09
C THR A 16 12.33 -7.11 -18.84
N ALA A 17 12.71 -6.00 -19.50
CA ALA A 17 14.01 -5.86 -20.14
C ALA A 17 15.16 -5.60 -19.15
N GLY A 18 14.89 -5.52 -17.85
CA GLY A 18 15.89 -5.34 -16.78
C GLY A 18 16.15 -3.90 -16.37
N ASP A 19 15.31 -2.94 -16.77
CA ASP A 19 15.42 -1.56 -16.29
C ASP A 19 14.99 -1.45 -14.83
N ALA A 20 15.96 -1.18 -13.95
CA ALA A 20 15.77 -1.07 -12.50
C ALA A 20 14.79 0.05 -12.11
N ARG A 21 14.86 1.20 -12.79
CA ARG A 21 14.01 2.35 -12.50
C ARG A 21 12.57 2.07 -12.92
N ALA A 22 12.39 1.42 -14.06
CA ALA A 22 11.07 0.99 -14.51
C ALA A 22 10.48 -0.04 -13.55
N ALA A 23 11.27 -1.02 -13.09
CA ALA A 23 10.84 -2.02 -12.12
C ALA A 23 10.45 -1.38 -10.78
N ARG A 24 11.22 -0.39 -10.30
CA ARG A 24 10.89 0.36 -9.08
C ARG A 24 9.57 1.12 -9.21
N GLU A 25 9.43 1.94 -10.25
CA GLU A 25 8.21 2.73 -10.47
C GLU A 25 6.99 1.82 -10.69
N LEU A 26 7.16 0.70 -11.40
CA LEU A 26 6.07 -0.26 -11.58
C LEU A 26 5.68 -0.92 -10.26
N GLY A 27 6.64 -1.38 -9.45
CA GLY A 27 6.36 -1.95 -8.14
C GLY A 27 5.64 -0.95 -7.21
N ARG A 28 6.08 0.31 -7.21
CA ARG A 28 5.46 1.40 -6.44
C ARG A 28 4.01 1.70 -6.84
N LEU A 29 3.69 1.63 -8.12
CA LEU A 29 2.32 1.81 -8.60
C LEU A 29 1.48 0.57 -8.28
N LEU A 30 1.99 -0.63 -8.57
CA LEU A 30 1.25 -1.87 -8.32
C LEU A 30 0.97 -2.10 -6.83
N SER A 31 1.80 -1.57 -5.92
CA SER A 31 1.54 -1.64 -4.48
C SER A 31 0.26 -0.91 -4.05
N LEU A 32 -0.28 -0.02 -4.88
CA LEU A 32 -1.53 0.69 -4.66
C LEU A 32 -2.75 -0.05 -5.23
N THR A 33 -2.55 -1.23 -5.82
CA THR A 33 -3.60 -1.98 -6.52
C THR A 33 -3.70 -3.39 -6.00
N VAL A 34 -4.84 -4.03 -6.27
CA VAL A 34 -5.03 -5.47 -6.15
C VAL A 34 -5.04 -6.09 -7.56
N THR A 35 -4.69 -7.37 -7.65
CA THR A 35 -4.82 -8.14 -8.91
C THR A 35 -6.25 -8.67 -9.06
N ASP A 36 -6.85 -8.53 -10.24
CA ASP A 36 -8.15 -9.13 -10.62
C ASP A 36 -7.95 -10.49 -11.31
N ASP A 37 -6.72 -11.01 -11.32
CA ASP A 37 -6.39 -12.25 -12.02
C ASP A 37 -6.70 -13.46 -11.11
N PRO A 38 -7.73 -14.26 -11.41
CA PRO A 38 -8.07 -15.46 -10.63
C PRO A 38 -7.03 -16.58 -10.78
N GLU A 39 -6.13 -16.49 -11.76
CA GLU A 39 -5.00 -17.40 -11.97
C GLU A 39 -3.69 -16.87 -11.36
N ALA A 40 -3.67 -15.64 -10.82
CA ALA A 40 -2.47 -15.12 -10.17
C ALA A 40 -2.28 -15.77 -8.80
N ASP A 41 -1.24 -16.62 -8.70
CA ASP A 41 -0.77 -17.22 -7.45
C ASP A 41 -0.32 -16.18 -6.38
N GLN A 42 -0.34 -14.87 -6.68
CA GLN A 42 0.12 -13.80 -5.78
C GLN A 42 -0.87 -12.64 -5.73
N THR A 43 -1.37 -12.35 -4.53
CA THR A 43 -2.19 -11.16 -4.20
C THR A 43 -1.38 -9.85 -4.19
N TRP A 44 -0.06 -9.91 -4.39
CA TRP A 44 0.89 -8.80 -4.26
C TRP A 44 1.66 -8.55 -5.58
N PRO A 45 1.04 -7.90 -6.58
CA PRO A 45 1.56 -7.80 -7.95
C PRO A 45 2.90 -7.04 -8.07
N GLU A 46 3.26 -6.25 -7.05
CA GLU A 46 4.46 -5.43 -6.99
C GLU A 46 5.75 -6.19 -6.64
N GLU A 47 5.66 -7.28 -5.86
CA GLU A 47 6.82 -7.87 -5.19
C GLU A 47 7.93 -8.26 -6.17
N ARG A 48 7.55 -8.93 -7.27
CA ARG A 48 8.50 -9.36 -8.31
C ARG A 48 9.30 -8.20 -8.88
N TRP A 49 8.69 -7.02 -8.98
CA TRP A 49 9.30 -5.83 -9.55
C TRP A 49 10.18 -5.12 -8.54
N LEU A 50 9.75 -5.02 -7.28
CA LEU A 50 10.59 -4.48 -6.20
C LEU A 50 11.86 -5.33 -6.02
N ARG A 51 11.73 -6.66 -6.05
CA ARG A 51 12.87 -7.59 -6.01
C ARG A 51 13.77 -7.45 -7.23
N ALA A 52 13.21 -7.26 -8.42
CA ALA A 52 13.99 -7.00 -9.63
C ALA A 52 14.78 -5.68 -9.55
N ALA A 53 14.15 -4.61 -9.02
CA ALA A 53 14.82 -3.33 -8.78
C ALA A 53 15.99 -3.50 -7.80
N LEU A 54 15.78 -4.17 -6.66
CA LEU A 54 16.83 -4.44 -5.66
C LEU A 54 17.95 -5.33 -6.17
N LYS A 55 17.65 -6.25 -7.09
CA LYS A 55 18.68 -7.07 -7.72
C LYS A 55 19.60 -6.23 -8.60
N ALA A 56 19.06 -5.21 -9.27
CA ALA A 56 19.83 -4.32 -10.13
C ALA A 56 20.56 -3.22 -9.34
N ASP A 57 19.94 -2.70 -8.28
CA ASP A 57 20.54 -1.76 -7.34
C ASP A 57 20.18 -2.12 -5.88
N PRO A 58 21.04 -2.88 -5.18
CA PRO A 58 20.78 -3.32 -3.81
C PRO A 58 20.75 -2.22 -2.75
N HIS A 59 21.16 -0.99 -3.09
CA HIS A 59 21.23 0.15 -2.16
C HIS A 59 20.17 1.21 -2.45
N ASP A 60 19.27 0.98 -3.41
CA ASP A 60 18.15 1.87 -3.65
C ASP A 60 17.17 1.79 -2.46
N VAL A 61 17.07 2.88 -1.71
CA VAL A 61 16.31 2.95 -0.45
C VAL A 61 14.80 2.84 -0.69
N GLU A 62 14.31 3.36 -1.81
CA GLU A 62 12.87 3.37 -2.10
C GLU A 62 12.28 1.97 -2.30
N PRO A 63 12.83 1.07 -3.15
CA PRO A 63 12.35 -0.30 -3.26
C PRO A 63 12.63 -1.11 -1.99
N LEU A 64 13.67 -0.78 -1.21
CA LEU A 64 13.88 -1.38 0.12
C LEU A 64 12.71 -1.04 1.06
N MET A 65 12.31 0.24 1.13
CA MET A 65 11.18 0.69 1.97
C MET A 65 9.86 0.07 1.51
N LEU A 66 9.58 0.10 0.20
CA LEU A 66 8.38 -0.52 -0.39
C LEU A 66 8.28 -2.00 -0.06
N LEU A 67 9.37 -2.76 -0.25
CA LEU A 67 9.35 -4.19 0.03
C LEU A 67 9.27 -4.48 1.53
N ALA A 68 10.00 -3.74 2.37
CA ALA A 68 9.95 -3.92 3.82
C ALA A 68 8.56 -3.65 4.40
N GLY A 69 7.92 -2.55 4.00
CA GLY A 69 6.56 -2.24 4.44
C GLY A 69 5.54 -3.24 3.93
N ARG A 70 5.66 -3.67 2.66
CA ARG A 70 4.77 -4.71 2.12
C ARG A 70 4.90 -6.02 2.88
N LEU A 71 6.11 -6.46 3.19
CA LEU A 71 6.32 -7.69 3.95
C LEU A 71 5.80 -7.55 5.39
N ALA A 72 5.95 -6.38 6.03
CA ALA A 72 5.35 -6.13 7.35
C ALA A 72 3.82 -6.21 7.31
N GLN A 73 3.19 -5.62 6.30
CA GLN A 73 1.75 -5.71 6.08
C GLN A 73 1.29 -7.15 5.83
N GLN A 74 2.03 -7.92 5.01
CA GLN A 74 1.75 -9.34 4.80
C GLN A 74 1.85 -10.17 6.07
N VAL A 75 2.86 -9.91 6.91
CA VAL A 75 3.02 -10.56 8.21
C VAL A 75 1.78 -10.29 9.05
N SER A 76 1.38 -9.02 9.20
CA SER A 76 0.16 -8.66 9.96
C SER A 76 -1.10 -9.35 9.42
N TYR A 77 -1.30 -9.34 8.09
CA TYR A 77 -2.44 -9.97 7.43
C TYR A 77 -2.50 -11.48 7.72
N TRP A 78 -1.39 -12.20 7.54
CA TRP A 78 -1.36 -13.65 7.71
C TRP A 78 -1.37 -14.08 9.17
N GLU A 79 -0.81 -13.30 10.09
CA GLU A 79 -0.94 -13.56 11.53
C GLU A 79 -2.39 -13.48 11.99
N ASN A 80 -3.12 -12.46 11.54
CA ASN A 80 -4.55 -12.35 11.82
C ASN A 80 -5.31 -13.55 11.21
N GLY A 81 -4.99 -13.92 9.97
CA GLY A 81 -5.54 -15.12 9.34
C GLY A 81 -5.29 -16.41 10.13
N LEU A 82 -4.08 -16.60 10.65
CA LEU A 82 -3.70 -17.77 11.44
C LEU A 82 -4.43 -17.83 12.79
N GLU A 83 -4.68 -16.67 13.40
CA GLU A 83 -5.47 -16.58 14.63
C GLU A 83 -6.95 -16.90 14.40
N MET A 84 -7.53 -16.39 13.30
CA MET A 84 -8.96 -16.54 13.00
C MET A 84 -9.32 -17.89 12.38
N ASN A 85 -8.55 -18.36 11.39
CA ASN A 85 -8.86 -19.56 10.62
C ASN A 85 -7.59 -20.21 10.01
N PRO A 86 -6.82 -20.99 10.79
CA PRO A 86 -5.56 -21.57 10.34
C PRO A 86 -5.72 -22.58 9.19
N ASP A 87 -6.87 -23.25 9.07
CA ASP A 87 -7.13 -24.20 7.98
C ASP A 87 -7.21 -23.46 6.63
N LEU A 88 -7.90 -22.33 6.58
CA LEU A 88 -8.01 -21.49 5.37
C LEU A 88 -6.65 -20.92 4.96
N VAL A 89 -5.83 -20.49 5.93
CA VAL A 89 -4.46 -20.02 5.67
C VAL A 89 -3.61 -21.13 5.07
N GLY A 90 -3.73 -22.36 5.59
CA GLY A 90 -3.07 -23.55 5.04
C GLY A 90 -3.51 -23.88 3.61
N GLU A 91 -4.78 -23.67 3.27
CA GLU A 91 -5.29 -23.80 1.89
C GLU A 91 -4.67 -22.78 0.93
N CYS A 92 -4.32 -21.58 1.43
CA CYS A 92 -3.57 -20.56 0.69
C CYS A 92 -2.06 -20.86 0.59
N GLY A 93 -1.57 -21.98 1.16
CA GLY A 93 -0.15 -22.34 1.15
C GLY A 93 0.71 -21.56 2.14
N GLU A 94 0.07 -20.92 3.12
CA GLU A 94 0.74 -20.12 4.15
C GLU A 94 0.71 -20.84 5.51
N ASP A 95 1.74 -20.63 6.33
CA ASP A 95 1.87 -21.22 7.66
C ASP A 95 2.72 -20.32 8.58
N GLU A 96 2.83 -20.67 9.87
CA GLU A 96 3.67 -19.93 10.81
C GLU A 96 5.13 -19.78 10.32
N GLY A 97 5.65 -20.78 9.61
CA GLY A 97 7.00 -20.78 9.08
C GLY A 97 7.17 -19.85 7.86
N THR A 98 6.15 -19.69 7.02
CA THR A 98 6.17 -18.74 5.90
C THR A 98 6.07 -17.30 6.40
N VAL A 99 5.24 -17.06 7.41
CA VAL A 99 5.12 -15.76 8.11
C VAL A 99 6.45 -15.38 8.76
N GLU A 100 7.09 -16.29 9.49
CA GLU A 100 8.36 -16.01 10.16
C GLU A 100 9.51 -15.74 9.17
N ARG A 101 9.51 -16.42 8.01
CA ARG A 101 10.47 -16.10 6.94
C ARG A 101 10.27 -14.68 6.40
N ARG A 102 9.03 -14.26 6.17
CA ARG A 102 8.72 -12.89 5.72
C ARG A 102 9.12 -11.84 6.76
N ARG A 103 8.84 -12.10 8.04
CA ARG A 103 9.28 -11.25 9.15
C ARG A 103 10.80 -11.10 9.16
N THR A 104 11.52 -12.20 9.08
CA THR A 104 13.00 -12.19 9.04
C THR A 104 13.51 -11.35 7.86
N GLU A 105 12.92 -11.53 6.68
CA GLU A 105 13.27 -10.74 5.49
C GLU A 105 12.99 -9.25 5.70
N ALA A 106 11.82 -8.89 6.24
CA ALA A 106 11.46 -7.50 6.50
C ALA A 106 12.42 -6.83 7.50
N GLN A 107 12.83 -7.56 8.55
CA GLN A 107 13.83 -7.08 9.51
C GLN A 107 15.21 -6.88 8.87
N GLU A 108 15.63 -7.78 7.97
CA GLU A 108 16.89 -7.62 7.21
C GLU A 108 16.85 -6.39 6.30
N LEU A 109 15.73 -6.15 5.61
CA LEU A 109 15.54 -4.97 4.77
C LEU A 109 15.56 -3.69 5.62
N TYR A 110 14.87 -3.68 6.76
CA TYR A 110 14.90 -2.58 7.72
C TYR A 110 16.33 -2.25 8.18
N ALA A 111 17.12 -3.27 8.54
CA ALA A 111 18.51 -3.08 8.94
C ALA A 111 19.36 -2.45 7.81
N ARG A 112 19.14 -2.86 6.56
CA ARG A 112 19.82 -2.27 5.39
C ARG A 112 19.42 -0.81 5.18
N ILE A 113 18.14 -0.47 5.29
CA ILE A 113 17.66 0.92 5.18
C ILE A 113 18.36 1.80 6.23
N ARG A 114 18.38 1.36 7.49
CA ARG A 114 19.05 2.07 8.58
C ARG A 114 20.56 2.21 8.36
N ALA A 115 21.22 1.21 7.77
CA ALA A 115 22.65 1.27 7.47
C ALA A 115 22.99 2.26 6.33
N ILE A 116 22.11 2.39 5.33
CA ILE A 116 22.30 3.35 4.22
C ILE A 116 22.06 4.79 4.70
N GLY A 117 21.15 4.98 5.65
CA GLY A 117 20.77 6.29 6.18
C GLY A 117 19.58 6.85 5.41
N PRO A 118 18.35 6.60 5.87
CA PRO A 118 17.15 7.13 5.23
C PRO A 118 17.12 8.67 5.33
N GLY A 119 16.35 9.32 4.46
CA GLY A 119 16.11 10.76 4.59
C GLY A 119 15.38 11.09 5.90
N VAL A 120 15.56 12.32 6.40
CA VAL A 120 14.93 12.79 7.66
C VAL A 120 13.41 12.64 7.67
N ASP A 121 12.78 12.74 6.50
CA ASP A 121 11.33 12.62 6.34
C ASP A 121 10.83 11.18 6.50
N SER A 122 11.69 10.17 6.53
CA SER A 122 11.31 8.76 6.67
C SER A 122 11.37 8.25 8.11
N GLU A 123 11.88 9.02 9.05
CA GLU A 123 12.17 8.55 10.41
C GLU A 123 10.92 8.08 11.16
N ALA A 124 9.83 8.85 11.13
CA ALA A 124 8.62 8.48 11.86
C ALA A 124 7.99 7.18 11.33
N GLY A 125 7.93 7.01 10.00
CA GLY A 125 7.43 5.78 9.38
C GLY A 125 8.35 4.58 9.59
N LEU A 126 9.67 4.79 9.67
CA LEU A 126 10.63 3.73 10.00
C LEU A 126 10.57 3.34 11.48
N ASP A 127 10.29 4.28 12.38
CA ASP A 127 10.06 3.99 13.80
C ASP A 127 8.79 3.13 13.96
N GLU A 128 7.69 3.46 13.26
CA GLU A 128 6.47 2.64 13.22
C GLU A 128 6.75 1.24 12.63
N LEU A 129 7.46 1.16 11.50
CA LEU A 129 7.86 -0.12 10.91
C LEU A 129 8.69 -0.97 11.90
N ALA A 130 9.55 -0.35 12.70
CA ALA A 130 10.32 -1.05 13.71
C ALA A 130 9.43 -1.63 14.82
N VAL A 131 8.37 -0.93 15.22
CA VAL A 131 7.39 -1.43 16.19
C VAL A 131 6.62 -2.62 15.61
N LEU A 132 6.10 -2.49 14.39
CA LEU A 132 5.37 -3.56 13.70
C LEU A 132 6.21 -4.84 13.51
N LEU A 133 7.53 -4.68 13.31
CA LEU A 133 8.47 -5.80 13.18
C LEU A 133 9.00 -6.34 14.52
N GLY A 134 8.53 -5.81 15.66
CA GLY A 134 8.98 -6.22 17.00
C GLY A 134 10.43 -5.81 17.33
N LEU A 135 11.00 -4.85 16.61
CA LEU A 135 12.36 -4.34 16.79
C LEU A 135 12.44 -3.18 17.79
N SER A 136 11.30 -2.56 18.11
CA SER A 136 11.18 -1.43 19.04
C SER A 136 9.86 -1.52 19.81
N GLU A 137 9.89 -1.14 21.09
CA GLU A 137 8.69 -0.93 21.91
C GLU A 137 8.33 0.57 22.04
N LYS A 138 9.16 1.45 21.46
CA LYS A 138 8.96 2.90 21.56
C LYS A 138 7.82 3.32 20.64
N SER A 139 6.79 3.94 21.20
CA SER A 139 5.74 4.58 20.43
C SER A 139 6.33 5.61 19.45
N PRO A 140 6.01 5.52 18.15
CA PRO A 140 6.50 6.46 17.17
C PRO A 140 5.81 7.82 17.34
N ALA A 141 6.39 8.85 16.73
CA ALA A 141 5.74 10.15 16.68
C ALA A 141 4.51 10.07 15.77
N GLU A 142 3.32 10.24 16.35
CA GLU A 142 2.07 10.32 15.63
C GLU A 142 2.00 11.61 14.78
N ASP A 143 1.04 11.65 13.85
CA ASP A 143 0.64 12.85 13.12
C ASP A 143 1.76 13.58 12.36
N THR A 144 2.71 12.83 11.80
CA THR A 144 3.87 13.42 11.11
C THR A 144 3.67 13.57 9.59
N TYR A 145 2.70 12.85 9.02
CA TYR A 145 2.55 12.74 7.57
C TYR A 145 1.25 13.30 7.01
N SER A 146 1.38 13.82 5.80
CA SER A 146 0.30 14.18 4.90
C SER A 146 0.12 13.10 3.84
N PHE A 147 -1.11 12.65 3.64
CA PHE A 147 -1.45 11.58 2.69
C PHE A 147 -2.94 11.64 2.31
N TYR A 148 -3.28 10.97 1.23
CA TYR A 148 -4.65 10.66 0.83
C TYR A 148 -4.98 9.23 1.24
N LEU A 149 -6.24 9.02 1.61
CA LEU A 149 -6.78 7.74 2.04
C LEU A 149 -8.09 7.50 1.29
N LEU A 150 -8.13 6.46 0.48
CA LEU A 150 -9.38 5.93 -0.09
C LEU A 150 -9.87 4.79 0.81
N GLU A 151 -11.13 4.87 1.22
CA GLU A 151 -11.84 3.82 1.95
C GLU A 151 -13.07 3.39 1.15
N ASP A 152 -13.24 2.09 0.96
CA ASP A 152 -14.45 1.48 0.42
C ASP A 152 -14.86 0.34 1.35
N GLU A 153 -16.03 0.47 1.96
CA GLU A 153 -16.50 -0.43 3.02
C GLU A 153 -17.86 -1.04 2.68
N VAL A 154 -18.01 -2.32 3.00
CA VAL A 154 -19.30 -3.01 2.94
C VAL A 154 -19.57 -3.77 4.23
N TRP A 155 -20.81 -3.66 4.69
CA TRP A 155 -21.29 -4.34 5.88
C TRP A 155 -21.91 -5.69 5.53
N SER A 156 -21.44 -6.75 6.18
CA SER A 156 -22.02 -8.08 6.14
C SER A 156 -22.44 -8.52 7.54
N GLY A 157 -23.66 -8.13 7.93
CA GLY A 157 -24.17 -8.38 9.28
C GLY A 157 -23.47 -7.55 10.34
N ALA A 158 -22.61 -8.19 11.14
CA ALA A 158 -21.82 -7.54 12.20
C ALA A 158 -20.33 -7.39 11.84
N VAL A 159 -19.96 -7.75 10.61
CA VAL A 159 -18.59 -7.70 10.08
C VAL A 159 -18.52 -6.61 9.02
N VAL A 160 -17.47 -5.79 9.05
CA VAL A 160 -17.13 -4.82 8.02
C VAL A 160 -16.00 -5.36 7.18
N HIS A 161 -16.17 -5.35 5.86
CA HIS A 161 -15.09 -5.56 4.91
C HIS A 161 -14.67 -4.20 4.36
N ALA A 162 -13.38 -3.86 4.47
CA ALA A 162 -12.86 -2.59 4.03
C ALA A 162 -11.70 -2.77 3.05
N ALA A 163 -11.69 -2.00 1.98
CA ALA A 163 -10.55 -1.79 1.11
C ALA A 163 -9.99 -0.40 1.39
N VAL A 164 -8.68 -0.35 1.61
CA VAL A 164 -8.00 0.87 1.98
C VAL A 164 -6.84 1.11 1.03
N ILE A 165 -6.74 2.31 0.46
CA ILE A 165 -5.60 2.72 -0.37
C ILE A 165 -5.01 4.01 0.17
N VAL A 166 -3.73 3.98 0.52
CA VAL A 166 -2.99 5.16 1.00
C VAL A 166 -1.93 5.57 -0.01
N ALA A 167 -1.93 6.85 -0.40
CA ALA A 167 -0.90 7.43 -1.27
C ALA A 167 -0.58 8.87 -0.84
N SER A 168 0.59 9.37 -1.22
CA SER A 168 0.99 10.78 -0.95
C SER A 168 1.12 11.62 -2.22
N ASP A 169 0.67 11.08 -3.36
CA ASP A 169 0.51 11.79 -4.63
C ASP A 169 -0.93 11.71 -5.12
N LEU A 170 -1.44 12.82 -5.66
CA LEU A 170 -2.83 12.94 -6.07
C LEU A 170 -3.12 12.14 -7.35
N ASP A 171 -2.17 12.07 -8.28
CA ASP A 171 -2.37 11.30 -9.52
C ASP A 171 -2.38 9.80 -9.20
N GLU A 172 -1.65 9.37 -8.17
CA GLU A 172 -1.61 7.98 -7.70
C GLU A 172 -2.91 7.55 -7.04
N ILE A 173 -3.45 8.35 -6.11
CA ILE A 173 -4.70 7.96 -5.44
C ILE A 173 -5.88 7.94 -6.42
N ARG A 174 -5.91 8.88 -7.38
CA ARG A 174 -6.92 8.90 -8.44
C ARG A 174 -6.85 7.65 -9.31
N TRP A 175 -5.65 7.35 -9.80
CA TRP A 175 -5.44 6.17 -10.63
C TRP A 175 -5.72 4.86 -9.87
N ALA A 176 -5.30 4.74 -8.62
CA ALA A 176 -5.55 3.55 -7.82
C ALA A 176 -7.04 3.37 -7.50
N CYS A 177 -7.77 4.46 -7.24
CA CYS A 177 -9.23 4.46 -7.09
C CYS A 177 -9.92 3.99 -8.38
N ASP A 178 -9.55 4.54 -9.54
CA ASP A 178 -10.12 4.11 -10.83
C ASP A 178 -9.83 2.62 -11.10
N ARG A 179 -8.65 2.14 -10.73
CA ARG A 179 -8.29 0.70 -10.85
C ARG A 179 -9.10 -0.19 -9.92
N TRP A 180 -9.35 0.26 -8.69
CA TRP A 180 -10.16 -0.46 -7.71
C TRP A 180 -11.63 -0.56 -8.16
N LEU A 181 -12.21 0.55 -8.61
CA LEU A 181 -13.60 0.59 -9.08
C LEU A 181 -13.81 -0.12 -10.43
N ALA A 182 -12.75 -0.31 -11.21
CA ALA A 182 -12.80 -1.06 -12.46
C ALA A 182 -12.70 -2.60 -12.29
N LEU A 183 -12.48 -3.10 -11.06
CA LEU A 183 -12.48 -4.55 -10.80
C LEU A 183 -13.86 -5.15 -11.10
N SER A 184 -13.89 -6.46 -11.35
CA SER A 184 -15.08 -7.19 -11.81
C SER A 184 -16.37 -6.96 -11.00
N ASP A 185 -16.26 -6.61 -9.70
CA ASP A 185 -17.39 -6.32 -8.81
C ASP A 185 -17.61 -4.82 -8.51
N GLY A 186 -16.83 -3.92 -9.12
CA GLY A 186 -16.95 -2.48 -8.91
C GLY A 186 -16.46 -1.98 -7.54
N GLY A 187 -15.55 -2.73 -6.91
CA GLY A 187 -15.15 -2.56 -5.51
C GLY A 187 -16.01 -3.41 -4.57
N PHE A 188 -16.22 -2.95 -3.34
CA PHE A 188 -17.08 -3.62 -2.36
C PHE A 188 -18.57 -3.25 -2.49
N GLY A 189 -18.90 -2.29 -3.37
CA GLY A 189 -20.26 -1.82 -3.61
C GLY A 189 -20.80 -0.85 -2.53
N GLY A 190 -19.95 -0.43 -1.59
CA GLY A 190 -20.20 0.70 -0.70
C GLY A 190 -19.96 2.05 -1.39
N PRO A 191 -20.31 3.19 -0.75
CA PRO A 191 -19.93 4.51 -1.24
C PRO A 191 -18.45 4.78 -0.91
N PRO A 192 -17.54 4.79 -1.91
CA PRO A 192 -16.13 5.04 -1.64
C PRO A 192 -15.92 6.47 -1.14
N THR A 193 -15.11 6.62 -0.10
CA THR A 193 -14.78 7.92 0.51
C THR A 193 -13.30 8.23 0.31
N LEU A 194 -12.99 9.45 -0.13
CA LEU A 194 -11.62 9.97 -0.21
C LEU A 194 -11.38 10.96 0.93
N LEU A 195 -10.50 10.58 1.85
CA LEU A 195 -10.04 11.40 2.96
C LEU A 195 -8.68 12.03 2.63
N THR A 196 -8.47 13.24 3.14
CA THR A 196 -7.19 13.97 3.03
C THR A 196 -6.66 14.28 4.41
N TYR A 197 -5.44 13.85 4.68
CA TYR A 197 -4.72 14.10 5.91
C TYR A 197 -3.54 15.05 5.64
N VAL A 198 -3.43 16.10 6.45
CA VAL A 198 -2.29 17.02 6.45
C VAL A 198 -1.69 17.05 7.85
N ASP A 199 -0.42 16.65 7.96
CA ASP A 199 0.31 16.50 9.22
C ASP A 199 -0.54 15.75 10.27
N GLY A 200 -1.05 14.58 9.88
CA GLY A 200 -1.92 13.72 10.68
C GLY A 200 -3.36 14.20 10.87
N SER A 201 -3.68 15.46 10.61
CA SER A 201 -5.04 15.97 10.79
C SER A 201 -5.88 15.70 9.55
N GLU A 202 -7.06 15.11 9.70
CA GLU A 202 -8.05 15.03 8.61
C GLU A 202 -8.53 16.45 8.29
N VAL A 203 -8.36 16.88 7.04
CA VAL A 203 -8.78 18.21 6.56
C VAL A 203 -9.93 18.15 5.57
N SER A 204 -10.23 16.97 5.03
CA SER A 204 -11.32 16.76 4.07
C SER A 204 -11.75 15.29 4.05
N SER A 205 -13.05 15.09 3.83
CA SER A 205 -13.70 13.80 3.56
C SER A 205 -14.70 14.02 2.44
N ILE A 206 -14.56 13.27 1.34
CA ILE A 206 -15.34 13.42 0.11
C ILE A 206 -15.99 12.08 -0.22
N ASP A 207 -17.32 12.04 -0.30
CA ASP A 207 -18.07 10.91 -0.83
C ASP A 207 -17.95 10.89 -2.36
N LEU A 208 -17.18 9.93 -2.90
CA LEU A 208 -16.95 9.82 -4.33
C LEU A 208 -18.17 9.27 -5.09
N SER A 209 -19.17 8.71 -4.39
CA SER A 209 -20.40 8.25 -5.04
C SER A 209 -21.18 9.42 -5.64
N GLU A 210 -21.11 10.61 -5.04
CA GLU A 210 -21.73 11.84 -5.57
C GLU A 210 -21.05 12.35 -6.86
N HIS A 211 -19.85 11.85 -7.14
CA HIS A 211 -19.00 12.26 -8.25
C HIS A 211 -18.79 11.15 -9.28
N SER A 212 -19.48 10.02 -9.14
CA SER A 212 -19.33 8.87 -10.04
C SER A 212 -20.57 8.62 -10.89
N THR A 213 -20.36 8.07 -12.08
CA THR A 213 -21.44 7.60 -12.97
C THR A 213 -20.98 6.29 -13.60
N ASP A 214 -21.82 5.26 -13.51
CA ASP A 214 -21.54 3.91 -14.03
C ASP A 214 -20.19 3.33 -13.55
N GLY A 215 -19.84 3.56 -12.28
CA GLY A 215 -18.60 3.07 -11.67
C GLY A 215 -17.33 3.86 -12.02
N VAL A 216 -17.46 4.98 -12.74
CA VAL A 216 -16.34 5.85 -13.12
C VAL A 216 -16.45 7.19 -12.39
N VAL A 217 -15.38 7.61 -11.72
CA VAL A 217 -15.32 8.89 -11.01
C VAL A 217 -14.98 10.03 -11.98
N ASP A 218 -15.76 11.10 -11.99
CA ASP A 218 -15.41 12.34 -12.69
C ASP A 218 -14.53 13.22 -11.81
N TRP A 219 -13.22 12.96 -11.86
CA TRP A 219 -12.21 13.69 -11.10
C TRP A 219 -12.15 15.19 -11.38
N VAL A 220 -12.77 15.70 -12.45
CA VAL A 220 -12.88 17.15 -12.71
C VAL A 220 -13.85 17.82 -11.73
N THR A 221 -14.83 17.07 -11.23
CA THR A 221 -15.83 17.56 -10.27
C THR A 221 -15.39 17.41 -8.81
N VAL A 222 -14.37 16.60 -8.55
CA VAL A 222 -13.86 16.32 -7.20
C VAL A 222 -12.82 17.37 -6.80
N ALA A 223 -13.17 18.22 -5.84
CA ALA A 223 -12.27 19.25 -5.30
C ALA A 223 -11.36 18.66 -4.20
N VAL A 224 -10.34 17.89 -4.60
CA VAL A 224 -9.37 17.31 -3.66
C VAL A 224 -8.35 18.37 -3.21
N PRO A 225 -8.17 18.64 -1.91
CA PRO A 225 -7.16 19.57 -1.42
C PRO A 225 -5.73 19.06 -1.66
N ASP A 226 -4.79 19.96 -1.96
CA ASP A 226 -3.37 19.61 -2.05
C ASP A 226 -2.77 19.30 -0.65
N LEU A 227 -1.85 18.33 -0.61
CA LEU A 227 -1.03 18.08 0.58
C LEU A 227 0.00 19.20 0.78
N THR A 228 -0.07 19.87 1.93
CA THR A 228 0.83 21.01 2.26
C THR A 228 1.92 20.66 3.28
N GLY A 229 1.81 19.54 3.98
CA GLY A 229 2.77 19.07 4.97
C GLY A 229 3.75 18.01 4.44
N THR A 230 4.43 17.32 5.36
CA THR A 230 5.43 16.29 5.01
C THR A 230 4.74 15.07 4.40
N ARG A 231 5.06 14.70 3.16
CA ARG A 231 4.42 13.57 2.48
C ARG A 231 4.83 12.23 3.11
N LEU A 232 3.89 11.30 3.25
CA LEU A 232 4.19 9.91 3.59
C LEU A 232 5.13 9.29 2.55
N PRO A 233 6.32 8.78 2.94
CA PRO A 233 7.21 8.12 1.99
C PRO A 233 6.62 6.79 1.47
N PRO A 234 6.81 6.46 0.18
CA PRO A 234 6.33 5.19 -0.37
C PRO A 234 6.84 3.97 0.41
N GLY A 235 5.92 3.08 0.74
CA GLY A 235 6.22 1.84 1.46
C GLY A 235 6.28 1.95 2.97
N LEU A 236 6.18 3.15 3.56
CA LEU A 236 6.18 3.26 5.02
C LEU A 236 4.76 3.18 5.61
N PRO A 237 4.61 2.62 6.81
CA PRO A 237 3.38 2.71 7.57
C PRO A 237 3.14 4.15 8.05
N VAL A 238 1.87 4.46 8.31
CA VAL A 238 1.44 5.71 8.92
C VAL A 238 1.46 5.54 10.45
N PRO A 239 2.31 6.30 11.17
CA PRO A 239 2.44 6.14 12.61
C PRO A 239 1.12 6.23 13.37
N GLY A 240 0.85 5.22 14.22
CA GLY A 240 -0.32 5.17 15.10
C GLY A 240 -1.68 4.95 14.44
N ARG A 241 -1.72 4.63 13.13
CA ARG A 241 -3.00 4.51 12.38
C ARG A 241 -3.27 3.13 11.79
N ASP A 242 -2.36 2.17 11.97
CA ASP A 242 -2.42 0.84 11.34
C ASP A 242 -2.53 0.88 9.81
N LEU A 243 -2.24 2.03 9.19
CA LEU A 243 -2.31 2.24 7.75
C LEU A 243 -0.93 2.07 7.12
N TYR A 244 -0.90 1.61 5.88
CA TYR A 244 0.33 1.43 5.09
C TYR A 244 0.19 2.17 3.77
N TYR A 245 1.24 2.85 3.30
CA TYR A 245 1.28 3.26 1.90
C TYR A 245 1.04 2.03 1.01
N GLY A 246 0.03 2.10 0.15
CA GLY A 246 -0.41 0.95 -0.65
C GLY A 246 -1.87 0.56 -0.42
N PHE A 247 -2.29 -0.49 -1.13
CA PHE A 247 -3.55 -1.18 -0.95
C PHE A 247 -3.49 -2.13 0.25
N SER A 248 -4.55 -2.16 1.04
CA SER A 248 -4.82 -3.09 2.15
C SER A 248 -6.27 -3.55 2.11
N ALA A 249 -6.51 -4.84 2.36
CA ALA A 249 -7.85 -5.36 2.64
C ALA A 249 -7.97 -5.67 4.15
N ARG A 250 -9.08 -5.30 4.77
CA ARG A 250 -9.35 -5.50 6.19
C ARG A 250 -10.72 -6.13 6.42
N VAL A 251 -10.82 -6.84 7.55
CA VAL A 251 -12.05 -7.41 8.08
C VAL A 251 -12.12 -6.99 9.55
N GLU A 252 -13.18 -6.26 9.92
CA GLU A 252 -13.39 -5.65 11.25
C GLU A 252 -14.72 -6.08 11.88
#